data_AF-A0A7C4LES3-F1
#
_entry.id   AF-A0A7C4LES3-F1
#
_cell.length_a   1.000
_cell.length_b   1.000
_cell.length_c   1.000
_cell.angle_alpha   90.00
_cell.angle_beta   90.00
_cell.angle_gamma   90.00
#
_symmetry.space_group_name_H-M   'P 1'
#
loop_
_entity.id
_entity.type
_entity.pdbx_description
1 polymer ?
#
loop_
_entity_poly.entity_id
_entity_poly.type
_entity_poly.pdbx_seq_one_letter_code
_entity_poly.pdbx_strand_id
1 'polypeptide(L)'
;MAKKYSVNWENDEVVSVEVDGVQYADPDQIPDSEDRAQVLRLIAGATGADADEDFDKAFNSEFDEETKEAFRQLERDSARFPRVIVGLFLFIALLTLGIAAALTASTVAALSRETSAPGRVVDLVARRDADRQVFYFPVVEFYLPDESRQTVQLSEGSSTPGYTRNQAVTIRYDPDRPASTARIDSVGSTALMWIGPAITGTVGAGFLAATLFAAWFLRPTASSPPPA
;
A
#
# COMPACT_ATOMS: atom_id res chain seq x y z
N MET A 1 -57.36 36.11 -2.13
CA MET A 1 -57.14 34.86 -2.87
C MET A 1 -55.65 34.66 -2.99
N ALA A 2 -55.10 33.49 -2.69
CA ALA A 2 -53.68 33.23 -2.91
C ALA A 2 -53.46 32.97 -4.41
N LYS A 3 -52.60 33.78 -5.06
CA LYS A 3 -52.18 33.54 -6.45
C LYS A 3 -51.16 32.40 -6.48
N LYS A 4 -51.22 31.55 -7.51
CA LYS A 4 -50.26 30.46 -7.72
C LYS A 4 -49.15 30.91 -8.66
N TYR A 5 -47.90 30.58 -8.34
CA TYR A 5 -46.73 30.86 -9.16
C TYR A 5 -45.99 29.55 -9.45
N SER A 6 -45.55 29.35 -10.69
CA SER A 6 -44.72 28.21 -11.09
C SER A 6 -43.65 28.66 -12.09
N VAL A 7 -42.43 28.19 -11.92
CA VAL A 7 -41.31 28.44 -12.83
C VAL A 7 -40.80 27.10 -13.33
N ASN A 8 -40.70 26.93 -14.64
CA ASN A 8 -40.24 25.69 -15.27
C ASN A 8 -38.84 25.88 -15.85
N TRP A 9 -37.97 24.91 -15.62
CA TRP A 9 -36.54 24.96 -15.94
C TRP A 9 -36.15 23.80 -16.86
N GLU A 10 -35.26 24.08 -17.82
CA GLU A 10 -34.63 23.06 -18.66
C GLU A 10 -33.17 23.47 -18.90
N ASN A 11 -32.21 22.60 -18.57
CA ASN A 11 -30.76 22.87 -18.71
C ASN A 11 -30.28 24.20 -18.07
N ASP A 12 -30.71 24.47 -16.84
CA ASP A 12 -30.41 25.71 -16.08
C ASP A 12 -30.95 27.02 -16.69
N GLU A 13 -31.81 26.95 -17.72
CA GLU A 13 -32.53 28.10 -18.28
C GLU A 13 -34.02 28.05 -17.93
N VAL A 14 -34.61 29.23 -17.69
CA VAL A 14 -36.07 29.37 -17.48
C VAL A 14 -36.77 29.26 -18.83
N VAL A 15 -37.59 28.23 -19.00
CA VAL A 15 -38.30 27.98 -20.27
C VAL A 15 -39.74 28.48 -20.27
N SER A 16 -40.38 28.59 -19.09
CA SER A 16 -41.68 29.24 -18.96
C SER A 16 -42.03 29.58 -17.51
N VAL A 17 -42.91 30.56 -17.35
CA VAL A 17 -43.46 30.99 -16.06
C VAL A 17 -44.98 30.96 -16.10
N GLU A 18 -45.62 30.45 -15.06
CA GLU A 18 -47.08 30.50 -14.89
C GLU A 18 -47.44 31.38 -13.69
N VAL A 19 -48.34 32.34 -13.91
CA VAL A 19 -48.93 33.20 -12.87
C VAL A 19 -50.44 33.03 -12.91
N ASP A 20 -51.00 32.44 -11.85
CA ASP A 20 -52.44 32.25 -11.67
C ASP A 20 -53.16 31.58 -12.86
N GLY A 21 -52.48 30.60 -13.49
CA GLY A 21 -52.99 29.85 -14.65
C GLY A 21 -52.68 30.48 -16.01
N VAL A 22 -52.04 31.65 -16.07
CA VAL A 22 -51.57 32.27 -17.32
C VAL A 22 -50.09 31.99 -17.50
N GLN A 23 -49.72 31.39 -18.64
CA GLN A 23 -48.35 31.03 -18.97
C GLN A 23 -47.68 32.11 -19.83
N TYR A 24 -46.44 32.44 -19.48
CA TYR A 24 -45.57 33.40 -20.15
C TYR A 24 -44.27 32.71 -20.56
N ALA A 25 -43.75 33.07 -21.74
CA ALA A 25 -42.47 32.55 -22.22
C ALA A 25 -41.29 33.25 -21.52
N ASP A 26 -41.51 34.49 -21.07
CA ASP A 26 -40.50 35.33 -20.42
C ASP A 26 -41.14 36.09 -19.24
N PRO A 27 -40.48 36.19 -18.08
CA PRO A 27 -40.95 36.99 -16.94
C PRO A 27 -41.32 38.44 -17.29
N ASP A 28 -40.68 39.06 -18.28
CA ASP A 28 -40.95 40.45 -18.68
C ASP A 28 -42.31 40.62 -19.37
N GLN A 29 -42.92 39.52 -19.84
CA GLN A 29 -44.25 39.53 -20.44
C GLN A 29 -45.37 39.61 -19.42
N ILE A 30 -45.06 39.45 -18.12
CA ILE A 30 -46.04 39.55 -17.03
C ILE A 30 -46.44 41.03 -16.86
N PRO A 31 -47.71 41.41 -17.13
CA PRO A 31 -48.12 42.81 -17.11
C PRO A 31 -48.09 43.43 -15.72
N ASP A 32 -48.45 42.65 -14.70
CA ASP A 32 -48.45 43.09 -13.30
C ASP A 32 -47.03 43.12 -12.75
N SER A 33 -46.58 44.30 -12.31
CA SER A 33 -45.25 44.49 -11.74
C SER A 33 -45.02 43.75 -10.43
N GLU A 34 -46.07 43.54 -9.62
CA GLU A 34 -45.95 42.80 -8.37
C GLU A 34 -45.75 41.31 -8.63
N ASP A 35 -46.52 40.74 -9.56
CA ASP A 35 -46.39 39.34 -9.96
C ASP A 35 -45.05 39.07 -10.64
N ARG A 36 -44.59 39.99 -11.51
CA ARG A 36 -43.27 39.90 -12.14
C ARG A 36 -42.14 39.90 -11.11
N ALA A 37 -42.20 40.79 -10.11
CA ALA A 37 -41.20 40.84 -9.05
C ALA A 37 -41.17 39.55 -8.21
N GLN A 38 -42.33 38.95 -7.94
CA GLN A 38 -42.43 37.70 -7.20
C GLN A 38 -41.80 36.52 -7.97
N VAL A 39 -42.04 36.45 -9.29
CA VAL A 39 -41.42 35.45 -10.17
C VAL A 39 -39.91 35.60 -10.22
N LEU A 40 -39.40 36.83 -10.37
CA LEU A 40 -37.95 37.09 -10.40
C LEU A 40 -37.25 36.68 -9.10
N ARG A 41 -37.90 36.82 -7.94
CA ARG A 41 -37.38 36.32 -6.65
C ARG A 41 -37.28 34.80 -6.60
N LEU A 42 -38.25 34.09 -7.17
CA LEU A 42 -38.23 32.62 -7.24
C LEU A 42 -37.12 32.13 -8.18
N ILE A 43 -36.87 32.86 -9.28
CA ILE A 43 -35.78 32.59 -10.22
C ILE A 43 -34.42 32.82 -9.54
N ALA A 44 -34.22 33.98 -8.91
CA ALA A 44 -32.96 34.33 -8.24
C ALA A 44 -32.60 33.37 -7.09
N GLY A 45 -33.59 32.94 -6.30
CA GLY A 45 -33.37 31.97 -5.24
C GLY A 45 -33.05 30.55 -5.72
N ALA A 46 -33.35 30.23 -6.99
CA ALA A 46 -33.10 28.91 -7.57
C ALA A 46 -31.81 28.83 -8.40
N THR A 47 -31.36 29.94 -9.01
CA THR A 47 -30.15 29.98 -9.86
C THR A 47 -28.84 30.17 -9.11
N GLY A 48 -28.89 30.34 -7.78
CA GLY A 48 -27.68 30.45 -6.97
C GLY A 48 -26.87 31.72 -7.17
N ALA A 49 -27.27 32.62 -8.07
CA ALA A 49 -26.56 33.87 -8.36
C ALA A 49 -26.39 34.76 -7.11
N ASP A 50 -27.33 34.66 -6.17
CA ASP A 50 -27.26 35.28 -4.84
C ASP A 50 -27.06 34.22 -3.73
N ALA A 51 -27.35 32.95 -4.01
CA ALA A 51 -27.26 31.89 -3.01
C ALA A 51 -25.83 31.47 -2.72
N ASP A 52 -24.89 31.56 -3.67
CA ASP A 52 -23.49 31.28 -3.38
C ASP A 52 -22.91 32.33 -2.43
N GLU A 53 -23.19 33.62 -2.65
CA GLU A 53 -22.76 34.69 -1.74
C GLU A 53 -23.48 34.65 -0.38
N ASP A 54 -24.79 34.42 -0.35
CA ASP A 54 -25.55 34.36 0.91
C ASP A 54 -25.30 33.07 1.68
N PHE A 55 -25.09 31.93 1.01
CA PHE A 55 -24.66 30.68 1.63
C PHE A 55 -23.23 30.80 2.15
N ASP A 56 -22.30 31.35 1.37
CA ASP A 56 -20.93 31.60 1.84
C ASP A 56 -20.94 32.57 3.01
N LYS A 57 -21.76 33.61 2.99
CA LYS A 57 -21.85 34.58 4.08
C LYS A 57 -22.54 34.01 5.31
N ALA A 58 -23.58 33.20 5.15
CA ALA A 58 -24.25 32.50 6.25
C ALA A 58 -23.33 31.47 6.89
N PHE A 59 -22.72 30.60 6.07
CA PHE A 59 -21.72 29.61 6.49
C PHE A 59 -20.53 30.29 7.17
N ASN A 60 -19.97 31.35 6.57
CA ASN A 60 -18.88 32.12 7.18
C ASN A 60 -19.32 32.92 8.42
N SER A 61 -20.59 33.23 8.61
CA SER A 61 -21.07 33.89 9.83
C SER A 61 -21.31 32.93 10.98
N GLU A 62 -21.49 31.64 10.69
CA GLU A 62 -21.84 30.61 11.67
C GLU A 62 -20.60 30.02 12.38
N PHE A 63 -19.44 30.03 11.72
CA PHE A 63 -18.17 29.69 12.35
C PHE A 63 -17.50 30.92 12.99
N ASP A 64 -17.06 30.78 14.24
CA ASP A 64 -16.26 31.82 14.89
C ASP A 64 -14.87 31.98 14.25
N GLU A 65 -14.21 33.12 14.50
CA GLU A 65 -12.90 33.41 13.92
C GLU A 65 -11.83 32.40 14.36
N GLU A 66 -11.95 31.84 15.58
CA GLU A 66 -11.05 30.80 16.09
C GLU A 66 -11.14 29.51 15.25
N THR A 67 -12.34 29.08 14.90
CA THR A 67 -12.57 27.90 14.06
C THR A 67 -12.05 28.13 12.64
N LYS A 68 -12.25 29.33 12.08
CA LYS A 68 -11.72 29.69 10.75
C LYS A 68 -10.19 29.74 10.73
N GLU A 69 -9.57 30.27 11.78
CA GLU A 69 -8.12 30.27 11.92
C GLU A 69 -7.57 28.85 12.05
N ALA A 70 -8.25 27.98 12.79
CA ALA A 70 -7.91 26.56 12.88
C ALA A 70 -8.01 25.84 11.53
N PHE A 71 -9.07 26.08 10.74
CA PHE A 71 -9.19 25.54 9.38
C PHE A 71 -8.10 26.06 8.44
N ARG A 72 -7.81 27.37 8.47
CA ARG A 72 -6.70 27.96 7.69
C ARG A 72 -5.33 27.41 8.13
N GLN A 73 -5.17 27.07 9.40
CA GLN A 73 -3.96 26.46 9.94
C GLN A 73 -3.83 25.00 9.47
N LEU A 74 -4.92 24.23 9.46
CA LEU A 74 -4.98 22.88 8.89
C LEU A 74 -4.72 22.88 7.38
N GLU A 75 -5.22 23.86 6.65
CA GLU A 75 -4.98 24.00 5.21
C GLU A 75 -3.51 24.36 4.91
N ARG A 76 -2.89 25.20 5.74
CA ARG A 76 -1.45 25.52 5.67
C ARG A 76 -0.57 24.32 6.04
N ASP A 77 -1.02 23.49 6.97
CA ASP A 77 -0.38 22.22 7.31
C ASP A 77 -0.67 21.12 6.27
N SER A 78 -1.77 21.21 5.53
CA SER A 78 -2.14 20.27 4.47
C SER A 78 -1.17 20.26 3.29
N ALA A 79 -0.42 21.34 3.04
CA ALA A 79 0.63 21.35 2.01
C ALA A 79 1.90 20.59 2.44
N ARG A 80 2.12 20.45 3.76
CA ARG A 80 3.22 19.68 4.36
C ARG A 80 2.81 18.23 4.60
N PHE A 81 1.55 17.97 4.88
CA PHE A 81 1.02 16.67 5.26
C PHE A 81 1.29 15.55 4.22
N PRO A 82 1.03 15.73 2.91
CA PRO A 82 1.38 14.75 1.88
C PRO A 82 2.88 14.50 1.78
N ARG A 83 3.71 15.53 1.91
CA ARG A 83 5.17 15.37 1.86
C ARG A 83 5.71 14.59 3.04
N VAL A 84 5.16 14.82 4.24
CA VAL A 84 5.52 14.06 5.45
C VAL A 84 5.13 12.59 5.30
N ILE A 85 3.91 12.31 4.80
CA ILE A 85 3.45 10.94 4.56
C ILE A 85 4.31 10.25 3.50
N VAL A 86 4.53 10.88 2.34
CA VAL A 86 5.38 10.32 1.27
C VAL A 86 6.82 10.09 1.78
N GLY A 87 7.36 11.02 2.57
CA GLY A 87 8.67 10.86 3.20
C GLY A 87 8.73 9.70 4.18
N LEU A 88 7.69 9.50 5.00
CA LEU A 88 7.58 8.37 5.93
C LEU A 88 7.49 7.03 5.18
N PHE A 89 6.64 6.94 4.16
CA PHE A 89 6.50 5.75 3.33
C PHE A 89 7.81 5.42 2.59
N LEU A 90 8.50 6.43 2.07
CA LEU A 90 9.82 6.26 1.47
C LEU A 90 10.83 5.74 2.49
N PHE A 91 10.85 6.29 3.70
CA PHE A 91 11.73 5.84 4.76
C PHE A 91 11.47 4.37 5.12
N ILE A 92 10.21 3.98 5.30
CA ILE A 92 9.82 2.59 5.58
C ILE A 92 10.24 1.66 4.43
N ALA A 93 10.02 2.08 3.18
CA ALA A 93 10.44 1.32 1.99
C ALA A 93 11.95 1.10 1.96
N LEU A 94 12.74 2.13 2.21
CA LEU A 94 14.20 2.04 2.25
C LEU A 94 14.69 1.19 3.42
N LEU A 95 14.06 1.30 4.59
CA LEU A 95 14.40 0.50 5.75
C LEU A 95 14.14 -0.99 5.51
N THR A 96 12.96 -1.33 4.98
CA THR A 96 12.62 -2.73 4.64
C THR A 96 13.50 -3.30 3.53
N LEU A 97 13.79 -2.51 2.49
CA LEU A 97 14.75 -2.91 1.45
C LEU A 97 16.17 -3.08 1.99
N GLY A 98 16.60 -2.22 2.92
CA GLY A 98 17.89 -2.34 3.59
C GLY A 98 18.01 -3.63 4.40
N ILE A 99 16.95 -4.02 5.13
CA ILE A 99 16.88 -5.30 5.84
C ILE A 99 16.96 -6.47 4.83
N ALA A 100 16.18 -6.43 3.74
CA ALA A 100 16.22 -7.46 2.72
C ALA A 100 17.62 -7.61 2.09
N ALA A 101 18.29 -6.49 1.83
CA ALA A 101 19.65 -6.46 1.31
C ALA A 101 20.66 -7.04 2.31
N ALA A 102 20.54 -6.71 3.60
CA ALA A 102 21.40 -7.28 4.65
C ALA A 102 21.20 -8.80 4.79
N LEU A 103 19.95 -9.28 4.80
CA LEU A 103 19.65 -10.71 4.82
C LEU A 103 20.22 -11.42 3.58
N THR A 104 20.04 -10.83 2.40
CA THR A 104 20.61 -11.34 1.15
C THR A 104 22.13 -11.42 1.22
N ALA A 105 22.80 -10.34 1.63
CA ALA A 105 24.26 -10.30 1.75
C ALA A 105 24.78 -11.35 2.74
N SER A 106 24.10 -11.53 3.87
CA SER A 106 24.46 -12.56 4.86
C SER A 106 24.30 -13.98 4.31
N THR A 107 23.25 -14.24 3.52
CA THR A 107 22.99 -15.54 2.88
C THR A 107 24.04 -15.82 1.82
N VAL A 108 24.35 -14.85 0.96
CA VAL A 108 25.40 -14.97 -0.07
C VAL A 108 26.77 -15.20 0.55
N ALA A 109 27.11 -14.45 1.61
CA ALA A 109 28.38 -14.60 2.31
C ALA A 109 28.52 -15.94 3.04
N ALA A 110 27.41 -16.52 3.50
CA ALA A 110 27.40 -17.87 4.06
C ALA A 110 27.65 -18.91 2.96
N LEU A 111 26.90 -18.82 1.85
CA LEU A 111 27.04 -19.72 0.71
C LEU A 111 28.45 -19.68 0.09
N SER A 112 29.11 -18.52 0.05
CA SER A 112 30.45 -18.40 -0.53
C SER A 112 31.55 -19.02 0.32
N ARG A 113 31.29 -19.33 1.59
CA ARG A 113 32.23 -19.99 2.52
C ARG A 113 32.00 -21.51 2.59
N GLU A 114 30.89 -21.99 2.06
CA GLU A 114 30.58 -23.42 2.11
C GLU A 114 31.51 -24.22 1.21
N THR A 115 32.03 -25.32 1.75
CA THR A 115 32.71 -26.36 1.00
C THR A 115 31.81 -27.60 0.89
N SER A 116 32.05 -28.44 -0.12
CA SER A 116 31.28 -29.66 -0.37
C SER A 116 32.11 -30.90 -0.05
N ALA A 117 31.51 -31.85 0.66
CA ALA A 117 32.10 -33.17 0.89
C ALA A 117 31.07 -34.30 0.65
N PRO A 118 31.52 -35.47 0.18
CA PRO A 118 30.67 -36.65 0.15
C PRO A 118 30.38 -37.12 1.56
N GLY A 119 29.11 -37.47 1.82
CA GLY A 119 28.66 -37.97 3.10
C GLY A 119 27.58 -39.04 2.97
N ARG A 120 27.11 -39.52 4.12
CA ARG A 120 26.07 -40.55 4.20
C ARG A 120 25.14 -40.30 5.36
N VAL A 121 23.87 -40.60 5.18
CA VAL A 121 22.89 -40.60 6.28
C VAL A 121 23.12 -41.83 7.15
N VAL A 122 23.49 -41.64 8.40
CA VAL A 122 23.74 -42.74 9.35
C VAL A 122 22.53 -43.04 10.23
N ASP A 123 21.67 -42.04 10.47
CA ASP A 123 20.45 -42.23 11.24
C ASP A 123 19.36 -41.22 10.88
N LEU A 124 18.13 -41.44 11.36
CA LEU A 124 17.04 -40.47 11.30
C LEU A 124 16.40 -40.32 12.67
N VAL A 125 16.54 -39.15 13.28
CA VAL A 125 15.96 -38.83 14.58
C VAL A 125 14.53 -38.35 14.36
N ALA A 126 13.56 -39.12 14.84
CA ALA A 126 12.17 -38.69 14.88
C ALA A 126 11.92 -37.79 16.11
N ARG A 127 11.42 -36.58 15.89
CA ARG A 127 10.90 -35.71 16.96
C ARG A 127 9.42 -35.45 16.73
N ARG A 128 8.68 -35.33 17.82
CA ARG A 128 7.25 -35.04 17.78
C ARG A 128 7.02 -33.61 18.24
N ASP A 129 6.28 -32.85 17.45
CA ASP A 129 5.90 -31.48 17.79
C ASP A 129 4.65 -31.45 18.70
N ALA A 130 4.30 -30.27 19.22
CA ALA A 130 3.15 -30.03 20.09
C ALA A 130 1.83 -30.55 19.49
N ASP A 131 1.67 -30.43 18.17
CA ASP A 131 0.51 -30.92 17.40
C ASP A 131 0.55 -32.43 17.09
N ARG A 132 1.42 -33.18 17.77
CA ARG A 132 1.67 -34.63 17.58
C ARG A 132 2.18 -35.02 16.20
N GLN A 133 2.53 -34.06 15.34
CA GLN A 133 3.19 -34.32 14.07
C GLN A 133 4.60 -34.83 14.32
N VAL A 134 5.01 -35.85 13.55
CA VAL A 134 6.36 -36.43 13.65
C VAL A 134 7.21 -35.88 12.52
N PHE A 135 8.36 -35.33 12.86
CA PHE A 135 9.38 -34.84 11.94
C PHE A 135 10.63 -35.69 12.04
N TYR A 136 11.19 -36.05 10.90
CA TYR A 136 12.40 -36.85 10.79
C TYR A 136 13.58 -35.95 10.44
N PHE A 137 14.59 -35.92 11.30
CA PHE A 137 15.82 -35.16 11.16
C PHE A 137 16.97 -36.11 10.82
N PRO A 138 17.55 -36.05 9.62
CA PRO A 138 18.65 -36.94 9.25
C PRO A 138 19.90 -36.59 10.07
N VAL A 139 20.60 -37.64 10.51
CA VAL A 139 21.94 -37.57 11.07
C VAL A 139 22.89 -38.02 9.98
N VAL A 140 23.82 -37.15 9.63
CA VAL A 140 24.75 -37.35 8.52
C VAL A 140 26.17 -37.49 9.03
N GLU A 141 26.96 -38.20 8.26
CA GLU A 141 28.37 -38.43 8.49
C GLU A 141 29.19 -38.08 7.26
N PHE A 142 30.27 -37.34 7.46
CA PHE A 142 31.21 -36.96 6.42
C PHE A 142 32.62 -36.78 6.96
N TYR A 143 33.57 -36.62 6.05
CA TYR A 143 34.97 -36.40 6.36
C TYR A 143 35.36 -34.95 6.03
N LEU A 144 36.10 -34.33 6.95
CA LEU A 144 36.73 -33.03 6.74
C LEU A 144 38.01 -33.16 5.89
N PRO A 145 38.60 -32.05 5.43
CA PRO A 145 39.83 -32.08 4.64
C PRO A 145 41.04 -32.65 5.39
N ASP A 146 40.99 -32.67 6.73
CA ASP A 146 41.99 -33.29 7.60
C ASP A 146 41.73 -34.80 7.85
N GLU A 147 40.82 -35.39 7.07
CA GLU A 147 40.34 -36.78 7.20
C GLU A 147 39.63 -37.09 8.53
N SER A 148 39.36 -36.08 9.36
CA SER A 148 38.58 -36.28 10.57
C SER A 148 37.11 -36.57 10.23
N ARG A 149 36.54 -37.57 10.92
CA ARG A 149 35.14 -37.96 10.76
C ARG A 149 34.25 -37.08 11.61
N GLN A 150 33.19 -36.55 11.01
CA GLN A 150 32.19 -35.75 11.70
C GLN A 150 30.79 -36.30 11.51
N THR A 151 30.02 -36.33 12.60
CA THR A 151 28.62 -36.74 12.61
C THR A 151 27.76 -35.59 13.12
N VAL A 152 26.79 -35.15 12.33
CA VAL A 152 25.95 -33.98 12.63
C VAL A 152 24.49 -34.33 12.43
N GLN A 153 23.64 -33.95 13.40
CA GLN A 153 22.19 -33.95 13.20
C GLN A 153 21.80 -32.67 12.46
N LEU A 154 21.14 -32.80 11.32
CA LEU A 154 20.67 -31.63 10.56
C LEU A 154 19.48 -30.97 11.27
N SER A 155 19.40 -29.65 11.15
CA SER A 155 18.29 -28.82 11.63
C SER A 155 17.07 -28.87 10.71
N GLU A 156 17.25 -29.23 9.45
CA GLU A 156 16.16 -29.43 8.49
C GLU A 156 15.53 -30.82 8.66
N GLY A 157 14.26 -30.86 9.05
CA GLY A 157 13.47 -32.07 9.19
C GLY A 157 12.26 -32.08 8.26
N SER A 158 11.77 -33.27 7.93
CA SER A 158 10.58 -33.44 7.08
C SER A 158 9.55 -34.33 7.78
N SER A 159 8.27 -34.05 7.56
CA SER A 159 7.17 -34.88 8.06
C SER A 159 7.06 -36.24 7.36
N THR A 160 7.67 -36.35 6.17
CA THR A 160 7.85 -37.62 5.44
C THR A 160 9.34 -37.98 5.42
N PRO A 161 9.73 -39.25 5.61
CA PRO A 161 11.13 -39.67 5.49
C PRO A 161 11.67 -39.41 4.08
N GLY A 162 12.32 -38.26 3.89
CA GLY A 162 12.91 -37.86 2.61
C GLY A 162 14.26 -38.54 2.33
N TYR A 163 14.82 -39.21 3.34
CA TYR A 163 16.10 -39.87 3.27
C TYR A 163 16.03 -41.26 3.90
N THR A 164 16.84 -42.18 3.38
CA THR A 164 17.01 -43.52 3.95
C THR A 164 18.33 -43.61 4.68
N ARG A 165 18.38 -44.40 5.77
CA ARG A 165 19.66 -44.79 6.36
C ARG A 165 20.56 -45.34 5.25
N ASN A 166 21.85 -45.03 5.35
CA ASN A 166 22.88 -45.44 4.41
C ASN A 166 22.84 -44.79 3.02
N GLN A 167 21.97 -43.82 2.79
CA GLN A 167 21.93 -43.06 1.54
C GLN A 167 23.15 -42.14 1.41
N ALA A 168 23.81 -42.18 0.25
CA ALA A 168 24.88 -41.24 -0.09
C ALA A 168 24.29 -39.86 -0.45
N VAL A 169 24.89 -38.82 0.11
CA VAL A 169 24.44 -37.43 -0.06
C VAL A 169 25.66 -36.50 -0.16
N THR A 170 25.50 -35.38 -0.86
CA THR A 170 26.49 -34.30 -0.85
C THR A 170 26.17 -33.37 0.31
N ILE A 171 27.17 -33.09 1.15
CA ILE A 171 27.01 -32.23 2.33
C ILE A 171 27.79 -30.94 2.08
N ARG A 172 27.13 -29.82 2.36
CA ARG A 172 27.76 -28.50 2.40
C ARG A 172 27.92 -28.03 3.82
N TYR A 173 29.07 -27.44 4.13
CA TYR A 173 29.37 -26.92 5.46
C TYR A 173 30.39 -25.78 5.38
N ASP A 174 30.41 -24.92 6.39
CA ASP A 174 31.48 -23.93 6.62
C ASP A 174 32.64 -24.63 7.35
N PRO A 175 33.86 -24.67 6.76
CA PRO A 175 35.01 -25.34 7.38
C PRO A 175 35.41 -24.74 8.72
N ASP A 176 35.11 -23.47 8.99
CA ASP A 176 35.38 -22.83 10.29
C ASP A 176 34.38 -23.28 11.36
N ARG A 177 33.16 -23.69 10.96
CA ARG A 177 32.05 -24.09 11.86
C ARG A 177 31.22 -25.23 11.29
N PRO A 178 31.82 -26.43 11.11
CA PRO A 178 31.20 -27.47 10.32
C PRO A 178 30.01 -28.14 11.02
N ALA A 179 29.99 -28.17 12.36
CA ALA A 179 28.91 -28.80 13.12
C ALA A 179 27.57 -28.03 13.08
N SER A 180 27.62 -26.70 12.97
CA SER A 180 26.43 -25.84 13.02
C SER A 180 25.87 -25.46 11.66
N THR A 181 26.67 -25.64 10.60
CA THR A 181 26.35 -25.19 9.24
C THR A 181 26.16 -26.33 8.24
N ALA A 182 26.46 -27.57 8.64
CA ALA A 182 26.27 -28.73 7.78
C ALA A 182 24.82 -28.85 7.32
N ARG A 183 24.63 -29.04 6.02
CA ARG A 183 23.34 -29.29 5.37
C ARG A 183 23.51 -30.17 4.15
N ILE A 184 22.44 -30.86 3.74
CA ILE A 184 22.44 -31.64 2.49
C ILE A 184 22.24 -30.70 1.31
N ASP A 185 23.07 -30.84 0.28
CA ASP A 185 22.92 -30.08 -0.96
C ASP A 185 21.62 -30.49 -1.66
N SER A 186 20.61 -29.64 -1.57
CA SER A 186 19.32 -29.84 -2.22
C SER A 186 18.76 -28.51 -2.73
N VAL A 187 18.03 -28.59 -3.85
CA VAL A 187 17.33 -27.44 -4.42
C VAL A 187 16.28 -26.86 -3.46
N GLY A 188 15.64 -27.73 -2.67
CA GLY A 188 14.66 -27.33 -1.65
C GLY A 188 15.27 -26.54 -0.50
N SER A 189 16.33 -27.05 0.14
CA SER A 189 17.07 -26.36 1.21
C SER A 189 17.59 -25.01 0.75
N THR A 190 18.15 -24.95 -0.46
CA THR A 190 18.66 -23.70 -1.01
C THR A 190 17.53 -22.69 -1.25
N ALA A 191 16.38 -23.11 -1.79
CA ALA A 191 15.24 -22.21 -2.00
C ALA A 191 14.66 -21.65 -0.69
N LEU A 192 14.62 -22.46 0.37
CA LEU A 192 14.13 -22.05 1.70
C LEU A 192 14.93 -20.87 2.28
N MET A 193 16.24 -20.82 2.05
CA MET A 193 17.10 -19.70 2.50
C MET A 193 16.72 -18.36 1.86
N TRP A 194 16.14 -18.39 0.66
CA TRP A 194 15.75 -17.19 -0.07
C TRP A 194 14.35 -16.70 0.27
N ILE A 195 13.53 -17.47 1.00
CA ILE A 195 12.16 -17.08 1.34
C ILE A 195 12.13 -15.79 2.16
N GLY A 196 12.96 -15.68 3.20
CA GLY A 196 13.03 -14.49 4.05
C GLY A 196 13.40 -13.22 3.26
N PRO A 197 14.53 -13.23 2.53
CA PRO A 197 14.89 -12.14 1.63
C PRO A 197 13.82 -11.83 0.56
N ALA A 198 13.21 -12.86 -0.04
CA ALA A 198 12.21 -12.68 -1.09
C ALA A 198 10.96 -11.99 -0.57
N ILE A 199 10.37 -12.47 0.53
CA ILE A 199 9.17 -11.85 1.12
C ILE A 199 9.46 -10.39 1.51
N THR A 200 10.56 -10.17 2.23
CA THR A 200 10.93 -8.82 2.71
C THR A 200 11.20 -7.88 1.54
N GLY A 201 11.90 -8.37 0.51
CA GLY A 201 12.19 -7.63 -0.71
C GLY A 201 10.95 -7.27 -1.50
N THR A 202 10.00 -8.20 -1.68
CA THR A 202 8.72 -7.95 -2.36
C THR A 202 7.89 -6.88 -1.64
N VAL A 203 7.82 -6.95 -0.31
CA VAL A 203 7.10 -5.94 0.48
C VAL A 203 7.76 -4.57 0.33
N GLY A 204 9.08 -4.48 0.50
CA GLY A 204 9.82 -3.22 0.35
C GLY A 204 9.69 -2.62 -1.06
N ALA A 205 9.75 -3.45 -2.10
CA ALA A 205 9.53 -3.04 -3.48
C ALA A 205 8.11 -2.51 -3.73
N GLY A 206 7.10 -3.15 -3.13
CA GLY A 206 5.71 -2.68 -3.20
C GLY A 206 5.53 -1.29 -2.59
N PHE A 207 6.10 -1.05 -1.40
CA PHE A 207 6.08 0.27 -0.77
C PHE A 207 6.82 1.32 -1.60
N LEU A 208 7.97 0.97 -2.18
CA LEU A 208 8.71 1.87 -3.04
C LEU A 208 7.89 2.24 -4.29
N ALA A 209 7.28 1.25 -4.94
CA ALA A 209 6.46 1.45 -6.13
C ALA A 209 5.25 2.35 -5.85
N ALA A 210 4.54 2.11 -4.74
CA ALA A 210 3.41 2.94 -4.30
C ALA A 210 3.85 4.39 -4.02
N THR A 211 4.99 4.56 -3.37
CA THR A 211 5.55 5.89 -3.07
C THR A 211 5.91 6.65 -4.34
N LEU A 212 6.58 5.99 -5.29
CA LEU A 212 6.92 6.59 -6.58
C LEU A 212 5.69 6.92 -7.42
N PHE A 213 4.67 6.05 -7.39
CA PHE A 213 3.40 6.29 -8.08
C PHE A 213 2.66 7.50 -7.51
N ALA A 214 2.54 7.59 -6.18
CA ALA A 214 1.94 8.75 -5.52
C ALA A 214 2.71 10.04 -5.84
N ALA A 215 4.04 9.98 -5.78
CA ALA A 215 4.90 11.11 -6.09
C ALA A 215 4.84 11.53 -7.57
N TRP A 216 4.51 10.61 -8.49
CA TRP A 216 4.28 10.91 -9.90
C TRP A 216 2.90 11.52 -10.13
N PHE A 217 1.85 10.95 -9.53
CA PHE A 217 0.48 11.41 -9.65
C PHE A 217 0.27 12.83 -9.08
N LEU A 218 1.00 13.17 -8.00
CA LEU A 218 0.94 14.48 -7.38
C LEU A 218 1.79 15.56 -8.09
N ARG A 219 2.44 15.25 -9.23
CA ARG A 219 3.21 16.25 -9.98
C ARG A 219 2.23 17.19 -10.70
N PRO A 220 2.29 18.53 -10.45
CA PRO A 220 1.49 19.47 -11.22
C PRO A 220 1.87 19.37 -12.69
N THR A 221 0.90 19.08 -13.56
CA THR A 221 1.06 19.26 -15.00
C THR A 221 1.39 20.73 -15.25
N ALA A 222 2.60 21.01 -15.71
CA ALA A 222 3.00 22.36 -16.10
C ALA A 222 2.02 22.86 -17.16
N SER A 223 1.21 23.84 -16.78
CA SER A 223 0.29 24.55 -17.68
C SER A 223 1.10 25.14 -18.83
N SER A 224 0.73 24.78 -20.06
CA SER A 224 1.27 25.33 -21.30
C SER A 224 1.34 26.86 -21.23
N PRO A 225 2.44 27.51 -21.68
CA PRO A 225 2.49 28.96 -21.72
C PRO A 225 1.37 29.50 -22.65
N PRO A 226 0.74 30.63 -22.30
CA PRO A 226 -0.34 31.20 -23.12
C PRO A 226 0.18 31.57 -24.51
N PRO A 227 -0.64 31.39 -25.57
CA PRO A 227 -0.27 31.79 -26.92
C PRO A 227 -0.07 33.32 -26.98
N ALA A 228 1.01 33.72 -27.68
CA ALA A 228 1.37 35.11 -27.94
C ALA A 228 0.47 35.78 -28.98
#